data_AF-A0A7L3NJ78-F1
#
_entry.id   AF-A0A7L3NJ78-F1
#
_cell.length_a   1.000
_cell.length_b   1.000
_cell.length_c   1.000
_cell.angle_alpha   90.00
_cell.angle_beta   90.00
_cell.angle_gamma   90.00
#
_symmetry.space_group_name_H-M   'P 1'
#
loop_
_entity.id
_entity.type
_entity.pdbx_description
1 polymer ?
#
loop_
_entity_poly.entity_id
_entity_poly.type
_entity_poly.pdbx_seq_one_letter_code
_entity_poly.pdbx_strand_id
1 'polypeptide(L)'
;NAVETKALFEQHKPTHVIHLAAMVGGLFKNIRYNLDFWRRNIHINDNVLHAAYETGVQKVVSCLSTCIFPDKTTYPIDESMVSISSPRAGCPR
;
A
#
# COMPACT_ATOMS: atom_id res chain seq x y z
N ASN A 1 -2.97 11.87 -8.76
CA ASN A 1 -3.98 12.82 -8.24
C ASN A 1 -5.32 12.09 -8.12
N ALA A 2 -6.16 12.35 -7.12
CA ALA A 2 -7.46 11.68 -6.95
C ALA A 2 -8.38 11.85 -8.17
N VAL A 3 -8.42 13.06 -8.74
CA VAL A 3 -9.24 13.38 -9.92
C VAL A 3 -8.81 12.54 -11.13
N GLU A 4 -7.50 12.45 -11.37
CA GLU A 4 -6.94 11.65 -12.47
C GLU A 4 -7.21 10.15 -12.26
N THR A 5 -7.09 9.67 -11.03
CA THR A 5 -7.38 8.26 -10.69
C THR A 5 -8.85 7.95 -10.97
N LYS A 6 -9.78 8.80 -10.53
CA LYS A 6 -11.20 8.62 -10.78
C LYS A 6 -11.52 8.63 -12.29
N ALA A 7 -10.97 9.60 -13.03
CA ALA A 7 -11.15 9.67 -14.47
C ALA A 7 -10.67 8.40 -15.20
N LEU A 8 -9.55 7.81 -14.77
CA LEU A 8 -9.04 6.56 -15.33
C LEU A 8 -10.02 5.40 -15.10
N PHE A 9 -10.58 5.29 -13.90
CA PHE A 9 -11.54 4.24 -13.53
C PHE A 9 -12.88 4.42 -14.26
N GLU A 10 -13.36 5.65 -14.42
CA GLU A 10 -14.58 5.95 -15.18
C GLU A 10 -14.42 5.65 -16.68
N GLN A 11 -13.23 5.89 -17.23
CA GLN A 11 -12.91 5.60 -18.62
C GLN A 11 -12.86 4.09 -18.90
N HIS A 12 -12.17 3.31 -18.05
CA HIS A 12 -11.89 1.89 -18.32
C HIS A 12 -12.89 0.94 -17.67
N LYS A 13 -13.64 1.39 -16.65
CA LYS A 13 -14.65 0.63 -15.89
C LYS A 13 -14.19 -0.80 -15.54
N PRO A 14 -13.06 -0.94 -14.83
CA PRO A 14 -12.51 -2.26 -14.54
C PRO A 14 -13.45 -3.07 -13.64
N THR A 15 -13.55 -4.39 -13.87
CA THR A 15 -14.21 -5.30 -12.93
C THR A 15 -13.26 -5.76 -11.83
N HIS A 16 -11.96 -5.80 -12.11
CA HIS A 16 -10.91 -6.28 -11.21
C HIS A 16 -9.69 -5.35 -11.31
N VAL A 17 -9.01 -5.12 -10.18
CA VAL A 17 -7.81 -4.28 -10.11
C VAL A 17 -6.69 -5.02 -9.42
N ILE A 18 -5.50 -5.02 -10.03
CA ILE A 18 -4.26 -5.45 -9.39
C ILE A 18 -3.46 -4.18 -9.08
N HIS A 19 -3.42 -3.80 -7.81
CA HIS A 19 -2.79 -2.58 -7.34
C HIS A 19 -1.33 -2.82 -6.99
N LEU A 20 -0.45 -2.51 -7.95
CA LEU A 20 1.02 -2.63 -7.83
C LEU A 20 1.70 -1.26 -7.63
N ALA A 21 0.94 -0.17 -7.65
CA ALA A 21 1.51 1.17 -7.58
C ALA A 21 1.88 1.53 -6.14
N ALA A 22 3.15 1.84 -5.91
CA ALA A 22 3.66 2.32 -4.63
C ALA A 22 4.91 3.17 -4.87
N MET A 23 5.20 4.08 -3.95
CA MET A 23 6.53 4.63 -3.80
C MET A 23 7.43 3.54 -3.19
N VAL A 24 8.37 3.05 -3.99
CA VAL A 24 9.34 2.02 -3.60
C VAL A 24 10.77 2.59 -3.60
N GLY A 25 11.63 2.01 -2.77
CA GLY A 25 13.01 2.44 -2.62
C GLY A 25 13.85 1.42 -1.88
N GLY A 26 15.17 1.57 -1.99
CA GLY A 26 16.11 0.78 -1.19
C GLY A 26 16.08 1.15 0.29
N LEU A 27 16.66 0.29 1.13
CA LEU A 27 16.66 0.40 2.59
C LEU A 27 16.98 1.82 3.11
N PHE A 28 18.11 2.38 2.68
CA PHE A 28 18.55 3.71 3.12
C PHE A 28 17.60 4.84 2.68
N LYS A 29 16.95 4.69 1.53
CA LYS A 29 16.01 5.69 1.00
C LYS A 29 14.69 5.66 1.78
N ASN A 30 14.21 4.47 2.12
CA ASN A 30 13.00 4.30 2.94
C ASN A 30 13.21 4.86 4.35
N ILE A 31 14.38 4.62 4.95
CA ILE A 31 14.71 5.14 6.28
C ILE A 31 14.85 6.68 6.26
N ARG A 32 15.56 7.22 5.26
CA ARG A 32 15.84 8.67 5.18
C ARG A 32 14.61 9.53 4.85
N TYR A 33 13.66 8.99 4.10
CA TYR A 33 12.47 9.71 3.63
C TYR A 33 11.16 9.05 4.12
N ASN A 34 11.17 8.45 5.31
CA ASN A 34 10.07 7.65 5.86
C ASN A 34 8.70 8.35 5.76
N LEU A 35 8.63 9.64 6.11
CA LEU A 35 7.40 10.43 6.04
C LEU A 35 6.87 10.55 4.61
N ASP A 36 7.74 10.77 3.63
CA ASP A 36 7.34 10.87 2.22
C ASP A 36 6.83 9.54 1.69
N PHE A 37 7.52 8.44 2.04
CA PHE A 37 7.08 7.08 1.72
C PHE A 37 5.71 6.80 2.31
N TRP A 38 5.49 7.13 3.59
CA TRP A 38 4.22 6.93 4.26
C TRP A 38 3.11 7.76 3.62
N ARG A 39 3.30 9.08 3.49
CA ARG A 39 2.28 9.98 2.92
C ARG A 39 1.92 9.61 1.49
N ARG A 40 2.92 9.39 0.63
CA ARG A 40 2.66 9.06 -0.77
C ARG A 40 1.98 7.71 -0.93
N ASN A 41 2.41 6.68 -0.19
CA ASN A 41 1.77 5.37 -0.27
C ASN A 41 0.34 5.39 0.28
N ILE A 42 0.06 6.13 1.35
CA ILE A 42 -1.33 6.31 1.81
C ILE A 42 -2.17 7.00 0.75
N HIS A 43 -1.71 8.11 0.18
CA HIS A 43 -2.46 8.80 -0.86
C HIS A 43 -2.68 7.94 -2.11
N ILE A 44 -1.68 7.15 -2.52
CA ILE A 44 -1.82 6.22 -3.65
C ILE A 44 -2.88 5.16 -3.34
N ASN A 45 -2.78 4.52 -2.17
CA ASN A 45 -3.71 3.46 -1.76
C ASN A 45 -5.13 3.97 -1.58
N ASP A 46 -5.30 5.10 -0.92
CA ASP A 46 -6.60 5.73 -0.67
C ASP A 46 -7.29 6.09 -2.00
N ASN A 47 -6.59 6.76 -2.91
CA ASN A 47 -7.16 7.13 -4.21
C ASN A 47 -7.61 5.91 -5.03
N VAL A 48 -6.79 4.85 -5.09
CA VAL A 48 -7.08 3.65 -5.87
C VAL A 48 -8.24 2.87 -5.25
N LEU A 49 -8.24 2.66 -3.94
CA LEU A 49 -9.28 1.91 -3.24
C LEU A 49 -10.61 2.68 -3.26
N HIS A 50 -10.57 3.99 -3.07
CA HIS A 50 -11.76 4.83 -3.11
C HIS A 50 -12.37 4.88 -4.52
N ALA A 51 -11.56 5.10 -5.56
CA ALA A 51 -12.04 5.07 -6.94
C ALA A 51 -12.62 3.69 -7.31
N ALA A 52 -11.95 2.60 -6.91
CA ALA A 52 -12.45 1.25 -7.14
C ALA A 52 -13.82 1.00 -6.50
N TYR A 53 -14.02 1.51 -5.27
CA TYR A 53 -15.29 1.44 -4.57
C TYR A 53 -16.38 2.24 -5.30
N GLU A 54 -16.11 3.50 -5.66
CA GLU A 54 -17.08 4.35 -6.34
C GLU A 54 -17.51 3.82 -7.71
N THR A 55 -16.59 3.19 -8.46
CA THR A 55 -16.90 2.66 -9.81
C THR A 55 -17.38 1.21 -9.82
N GLY A 56 -17.62 0.59 -8.65
CA GLY A 56 -18.18 -0.75 -8.56
C GLY A 56 -17.24 -1.89 -8.97
N VAL A 57 -15.93 -1.73 -8.74
CA VAL A 57 -14.96 -2.83 -8.94
C VAL A 57 -15.29 -3.98 -8.01
N GLN A 58 -15.32 -5.21 -8.54
CA GLN A 58 -15.71 -6.40 -7.77
C GLN A 58 -14.60 -6.88 -6.84
N LYS A 59 -13.33 -6.74 -7.25
CA LYS A 59 -12.19 -7.19 -6.46
C LYS A 59 -10.94 -6.35 -6.72
N VAL A 60 -10.26 -5.97 -5.65
CA VAL A 60 -8.95 -5.33 -5.68
C VAL A 60 -7.94 -6.24 -4.98
N VAL A 61 -6.80 -6.49 -5.63
CA VAL A 61 -5.66 -7.20 -5.03
C VAL A 61 -4.50 -6.22 -4.92
N SER A 62 -4.16 -5.82 -3.70
CA SER A 62 -3.07 -4.88 -3.43
C SER A 62 -1.80 -5.61 -3.03
N CYS A 63 -0.66 -5.18 -3.56
CA CYS A 63 0.64 -5.74 -3.19
C CYS A 63 1.15 -5.09 -1.90
N LEU A 64 1.34 -5.87 -0.85
CA LEU A 64 1.98 -5.45 0.40
C LEU A 64 3.48 -5.83 0.40
N SER A 65 4.22 -5.30 1.36
CA SER A 65 5.64 -5.61 1.56
C SER A 65 5.82 -6.52 2.77
N THR A 66 6.85 -7.37 2.74
CA THR A 66 7.29 -8.14 3.92
C THR A 66 7.80 -7.27 5.06
N CYS A 67 8.03 -5.97 4.83
CA CYS A 67 8.41 -5.01 5.87
C CYS A 67 7.28 -4.68 6.87
N ILE A 68 6.05 -5.16 6.65
CA ILE A 68 4.93 -4.98 7.58
C ILE A 68 5.02 -5.86 8.82
N PHE A 69 5.80 -6.94 8.77
CA PHE A 69 5.95 -7.85 9.91
C PHE A 69 6.80 -7.21 11.01
N PRO A 70 6.50 -7.49 12.30
CA PRO A 70 7.32 -7.02 13.41
C PRO A 70 8.78 -7.45 13.28
N ASP A 71 9.71 -6.65 13.82
CA ASP A 71 11.14 -6.98 13.76
C ASP A 71 11.51 -8.21 14.61
N LYS A 72 10.81 -8.40 15.73
CA LYS A 72 10.93 -9.59 16.58
C LYS A 72 9.72 -10.48 16.35
N THR A 73 9.88 -11.51 15.53
CA THR A 73 8.85 -12.52 15.27
C THR A 73 9.43 -13.93 15.31
N THR A 74 8.57 -14.92 15.50
CA THR A 74 8.90 -16.34 15.45
C THR A 74 8.73 -16.89 14.03
N TYR A 75 9.59 -17.83 13.64
CA TYR A 75 9.55 -18.45 12.31
C TYR A 75 8.91 -19.85 12.36
N PRO A 76 8.19 -20.28 11.31
CA PRO A 76 7.88 -19.54 10.07
C PRO A 76 6.87 -18.40 10.29
N ILE A 77 6.98 -17.33 9.49
CA ILE A 77 6.05 -16.19 9.54
C ILE A 77 4.79 -16.53 8.74
N ASP A 78 3.62 -16.26 9.32
CA ASP A 78 2.31 -16.40 8.67
C ASP A 78 1.53 -15.07 8.66
N GLU A 79 0.42 -15.03 7.92
CA GLU A 79 -0.42 -13.84 7.75
C GLU A 79 -1.07 -13.34 9.06
N SER A 80 -1.23 -14.20 10.08
CA SER A 80 -1.76 -13.81 11.40
C SER A 80 -0.76 -12.95 12.19
N MET A 81 0.52 -12.97 11.81
CA MET A 81 1.58 -12.20 12.46
C MET A 81 1.71 -10.75 11.93
N VAL A 82 0.85 -10.33 11.00
CA VAL A 82 0.78 -8.94 10.54
C VAL A 82 0.25 -8.07 11.68
N SER A 83 1.15 -7.36 12.38
CA SER A 83 0.76 -6.44 13.45
C SER A 83 0.49 -5.04 12.88
N ILE A 84 -0.68 -4.47 13.16
CA ILE A 84 -1.03 -3.07 12.84
C ILE A 84 -0.22 -2.08 13.71
N SER A 85 0.38 -2.54 14.81
CA SER A 85 0.83 -1.68 15.91
C SER A 85 2.33 -1.38 15.99
N SER A 86 3.21 -1.98 15.15
CA SER A 86 4.59 -1.49 15.02
C SER A 86 5.28 -2.04 13.75
N PRO A 87 5.75 -1.17 12.84
CA PRO A 87 6.62 -1.59 11.74
C PRO A 87 7.95 -2.17 12.23
N ARG A 88 8.61 -2.94 11.37
CA ARG A 88 10.00 -3.37 11.54
C ARG A 88 10.92 -2.16 11.80
N ALA A 89 12.01 -2.32 12.57
CA ALA A 89 12.95 -1.29 13.04
C ALA A 89 13.66 -0.43 11.95
N GLY A 90 13.29 -0.59 10.68
CA GLY A 90 13.69 0.26 9.55
C GLY A 90 12.65 1.31 9.13
N CYS A 91 11.50 1.40 9.79
CA CYS A 91 10.59 2.55 9.68
C CYS A 91 10.64 3.31 11.01
N PRO A 92 11.43 4.39 11.14
CA PRO A 92 11.44 5.18 12.36
C PRO A 92 10.08 5.84 12.56
N ARG A 93 9.69 6.00 13.84
CA ARG A 93 8.50 6.74 14.29
C ARG A 93 8.33 8.08 13.59
#